data_AF-A0A7V3L0F4-F1
#
_entry.id   AF-A0A7V3L0F4-F1
#
_cell.length_a   1.000
_cell.length_b   1.000
_cell.length_c   1.000
_cell.angle_alpha   90.00
_cell.angle_beta   90.00
_cell.angle_gamma   90.00
#
_symmetry.space_group_name_H-M   'P 1'
#
loop_
_entity.id
_entity.type
_entity.pdbx_description
1 polymer ?
#
loop_
_entity_poly.entity_id
_entity_poly.type
_entity_poly.pdbx_seq_one_letter_code
_entity_poly.pdbx_strand_id
1 'polypeptide(L)'
;MKNKKDTQLGNVNYNSPPQEAFAQFEASVLFCPRCRRAVPVRKRLLLILPEGEKYEYLCTFCSESLGSKMEFEERDIKILI
;
A
#
# COMPACT_ATOMS: atom_id res chain seq x y z
N MET A 1 -31.38 -12.46 -52.89
CA MET A 1 -31.70 -13.36 -51.75
C MET A 1 -30.38 -13.96 -51.26
N LYS A 2 -29.82 -13.75 -50.07
CA LYS A 2 -30.38 -13.51 -48.74
C LYS A 2 -29.49 -12.52 -47.97
N ASN A 3 -30.11 -11.48 -47.41
CA ASN A 3 -29.57 -10.71 -46.30
C ASN A 3 -29.52 -11.59 -45.04
N LYS A 4 -28.44 -11.49 -44.27
CA LYS A 4 -28.36 -11.75 -42.82
C LYS A 4 -27.03 -11.15 -42.35
N LYS A 5 -27.00 -9.89 -41.91
CA LYS A 5 -27.38 -9.44 -40.57
C LYS A 5 -26.59 -10.14 -39.46
N ASP A 6 -25.78 -9.31 -38.81
CA ASP A 6 -25.54 -9.28 -37.37
C ASP A 6 -24.58 -10.33 -36.81
N THR A 7 -23.29 -9.97 -36.80
CA THR A 7 -22.50 -10.17 -35.57
C THR A 7 -21.66 -8.93 -35.34
N GLN A 8 -22.31 -7.89 -34.80
CA GLN A 8 -21.61 -6.81 -34.11
C GLN A 8 -20.90 -7.45 -32.92
N LEU A 9 -19.60 -7.71 -33.06
CA LEU A 9 -18.75 -8.06 -31.93
C LEU A 9 -18.78 -6.87 -30.98
N GLY A 10 -19.36 -7.12 -29.80
CA GLY A 10 -19.83 -6.13 -28.87
C GLY A 10 -18.82 -5.03 -28.56
N ASN A 11 -19.36 -3.84 -28.43
CA ASN A 11 -18.84 -2.70 -27.68
C ASN A 11 -18.37 -3.13 -26.28
N VAL A 12 -17.12 -3.56 -26.17
CA VAL A 12 -16.46 -3.76 -24.88
C VAL A 12 -16.24 -2.38 -24.27
N ASN A 13 -17.13 -1.99 -23.37
CA ASN A 13 -16.92 -0.83 -22.52
C ASN A 13 -15.85 -1.21 -21.50
N TYR A 14 -14.60 -0.75 -21.69
CA TYR A 14 -13.55 -0.84 -20.67
C TYR A 14 -13.85 0.17 -19.55
N ASN A 15 -14.96 -0.05 -18.84
CA ASN A 15 -15.21 0.57 -17.57
C ASN A 15 -14.47 -0.27 -16.52
N SER A 16 -13.15 -0.09 -16.45
CA SER A 16 -12.27 -0.82 -15.54
C SER A 16 -11.97 0.02 -14.30
N PRO A 17 -12.66 -0.19 -13.17
CA PRO A 17 -12.04 -0.06 -11.85
C PRO A 17 -11.52 -1.46 -11.47
N PRO A 18 -10.24 -1.63 -11.05
CA PRO A 18 -9.74 -1.02 -9.82
C PRO A 18 -8.22 -0.73 -9.87
N GLN A 19 -7.81 0.49 -10.19
CA GLN A 19 -6.40 0.90 -10.06
C GLN A 19 -5.98 1.07 -8.58
N GLU A 20 -6.95 1.14 -7.66
CA GLU A 20 -6.70 1.29 -6.21
C GLU A 20 -6.19 0.02 -5.53
N ALA A 21 -6.44 -1.17 -6.10
CA ALA A 21 -6.08 -2.45 -5.47
C ALA A 21 -4.56 -2.64 -5.26
N PHE A 22 -3.74 -1.86 -5.97
CA PHE A 22 -2.28 -1.86 -5.85
C PHE A 22 -1.72 -0.52 -5.35
N ALA A 23 -2.57 0.39 -4.85
CA ALA A 23 -2.12 1.74 -4.46
C ALA A 23 -1.19 1.74 -3.23
N GLN A 24 -1.33 0.74 -2.35
CA GLN A 24 -0.56 0.66 -1.11
C GLN A 24 0.19 -0.67 -1.01
N PHE A 25 1.52 -0.59 -1.04
CA PHE A 25 2.40 -1.71 -0.77
C PHE A 25 3.03 -1.60 0.62
N GLU A 26 3.16 -2.73 1.30
CA GLU A 26 3.91 -2.85 2.54
C GLU A 26 5.18 -3.67 2.33
N ALA A 27 6.24 -3.30 3.04
CA ALA A 27 7.45 -4.10 3.07
C ALA A 27 7.17 -5.36 3.89
N SER A 28 7.21 -6.53 3.26
CA SER A 28 7.08 -7.82 3.95
C SER A 28 8.43 -8.34 4.46
N VAL A 29 9.52 -8.02 3.75
CA VAL A 29 10.88 -8.48 4.04
C VAL A 29 11.87 -7.34 3.81
N LEU A 30 12.80 -7.15 4.74
CA LEU A 30 13.93 -6.21 4.60
C LEU A 30 15.24 -6.89 5.03
N PHE A 31 16.37 -6.38 4.54
CA PHE A 31 17.68 -6.82 5.03
C PHE A 31 17.92 -6.27 6.44
N CYS A 32 18.27 -7.15 7.37
CA CYS A 32 18.66 -6.75 8.72
C CYS A 32 20.18 -6.78 8.88
N PRO A 33 20.84 -5.66 9.24
CA PRO A 33 22.29 -5.63 9.42
C PRO A 33 22.75 -6.45 10.63
N ARG A 34 21.91 -6.59 11.66
CA ARG A 34 22.20 -7.40 12.87
C ARG A 34 22.07 -8.90 12.59
N CYS A 35 21.02 -9.33 11.90
CA CYS A 35 20.82 -10.74 11.54
C CYS A 35 21.61 -11.16 10.29
N ARG A 36 22.12 -10.18 9.52
CA ARG A 36 22.89 -10.35 8.27
C ARG A 36 22.15 -11.16 7.20
N ARG A 37 20.83 -11.01 7.13
CA ARG A 37 19.97 -11.68 6.14
C ARG A 37 18.69 -10.89 5.88
N ALA A 38 18.01 -11.22 4.79
CA ALA A 38 16.63 -10.82 4.57
C ALA A 38 15.73 -11.45 5.66
N VAL A 39 14.94 -10.63 6.34
CA VAL A 39 14.07 -11.05 7.42
C VAL A 39 12.67 -10.48 7.22
N PRO A 40 11.61 -11.20 7.65
CA PRO A 40 10.29 -10.60 7.74
C PRO A 40 10.32 -9.41 8.70
N VAL A 41 9.48 -8.43 8.43
CA VAL A 41 9.38 -7.22 9.25
C VAL A 41 7.99 -7.07 9.84
N ARG A 42 7.92 -6.38 10.98
CA ARG A 42 6.68 -5.92 11.60
C ARG A 42 6.61 -4.40 11.50
N LYS A 43 5.46 -3.86 11.12
CA LYS A 43 5.19 -2.42 11.09
C LYS A 43 4.70 -1.98 12.47
N ARG A 44 5.30 -0.94 13.04
CA ARG A 44 4.90 -0.34 14.33
C ARG A 44 4.64 1.15 14.14
N LEU A 45 3.49 1.63 14.61
CA LEU A 45 3.19 3.06 14.64
C LEU A 45 4.19 3.77 15.58
N LEU A 46 4.84 4.81 15.07
CA LEU A 46 5.70 5.69 15.85
C LEU A 46 4.94 6.92 16.32
N LEU A 47 4.27 7.62 15.39
CA LEU A 47 3.68 8.92 15.65
C LEU A 47 2.43 9.10 14.79
N ILE A 48 1.42 9.75 15.37
CA ILE A 48 0.25 10.27 14.66
C ILE A 48 0.50 11.76 14.43
N LEU A 49 0.41 12.19 13.18
CA LEU A 49 0.61 13.56 12.73
C LEU A 49 -0.68 14.09 12.08
N PRO A 50 -0.84 15.43 12.00
CA PRO A 50 -1.97 16.04 11.29
C PRO A 50 -2.14 15.52 9.85
N GLU A 51 -1.02 15.39 9.14
CA GLU A 51 -0.98 14.95 7.74
C GLU A 51 -1.05 13.44 7.54
N GLY A 52 -0.92 12.64 8.61
CA GLY A 52 -0.79 11.20 8.46
C GLY A 52 -0.12 10.48 9.62
N GLU A 53 0.33 9.26 9.37
CA GLU A 53 0.91 8.36 10.37
C GLU A 53 2.32 7.96 9.98
N LYS A 54 3.22 8.03 10.95
CA LYS A 54 4.59 7.58 10.80
C LYS A 54 4.76 6.22 11.42
N TYR A 55 5.26 5.29 10.62
CA TYR A 55 5.54 3.92 11.02
C TYR A 55 7.02 3.60 10.92
N GLU A 56 7.44 2.62 11.70
CA GLU A 56 8.76 2.00 11.65
C GLU A 56 8.61 0.50 11.31
N TYR A 57 9.53 0.01 10.48
CA TYR A 57 9.67 -1.42 10.23
C TYR A 57 10.75 -2.00 11.14
N LEU A 58 10.38 -2.99 11.92
CA LEU A 58 11.28 -3.67 12.84
C LEU A 58 11.56 -5.10 12.38
N CYS A 59 12.79 -5.55 12.55
CA CYS A 59 13.14 -6.96 12.41
C CYS A 59 12.30 -7.81 13.40
N THR A 60 11.60 -8.83 12.91
CA THR A 60 10.77 -9.69 13.76
C THR A 60 11.59 -10.51 14.77
N PHE A 61 12.89 -10.73 14.51
CA PHE A 61 13.75 -11.54 15.38
C PHE A 61 14.55 -10.72 16.40
N CYS A 62 15.18 -9.62 15.99
CA CYS A 62 16.07 -8.85 16.85
C CYS A 62 15.57 -7.44 17.17
N SER A 63 14.39 -7.05 16.66
CA SER A 63 13.78 -5.74 16.86
C SER A 63 14.58 -4.53 16.36
N GLU A 64 15.62 -4.74 15.56
CA GLU A 64 16.35 -3.65 14.90
C GLU A 64 15.42 -2.85 13.98
N SER A 65 15.58 -1.53 13.98
CA SER A 65 14.89 -0.65 13.02
C SER A 65 15.50 -0.80 11.63
N LEU A 66 14.66 -1.18 10.66
CA LEU A 66 15.09 -1.46 9.28
C LEU A 66 14.59 -0.41 8.28
N GLY A 67 13.70 0.48 8.71
CA GLY A 67 13.16 1.52 7.85
C GLY A 67 11.94 2.22 8.45
N SER A 68 11.42 3.20 7.75
CA SER A 68 10.20 3.91 8.12
C SER A 68 9.27 4.09 6.93
N LYS A 69 7.97 4.25 7.20
CA LYS A 69 6.93 4.54 6.21
C LYS A 69 6.06 5.67 6.74
N MET A 70 5.73 6.61 5.86
CA MET A 70 4.68 7.61 6.10
C MET A 70 3.44 7.19 5.33
N GLU A 71 2.29 7.20 6.00
CA GLU A 71 0.98 7.07 5.39
C GLU A 71 0.25 8.40 5.55
N PHE A 72 0.06 9.10 4.44
CA PHE A 72 -0.61 10.39 4.45
C PHE A 72 -2.12 10.17 4.36
N GLU A 73 -2.87 10.89 5.18
CA GLU A 73 -4.32 10.84 5.21
C GLU A 73 -4.87 12.25 5.40
N GLU A 74 -5.87 12.63 4.60
CA GLU A 74 -6.59 13.88 4.79
C GLU A 74 -7.52 13.74 5.99
N ARG A 75 -7.08 14.22 7.15
CA ARG A 75 -7.85 14.20 8.39
C ARG A 75 -8.11 15.61 8.89
N ASP A 76 -9.37 15.92 9.17
CA ASP A 76 -9.75 17.15 9.86
C ASP A 76 -9.39 17.05 11.36
N ILE A 77 -8.11 17.25 11.68
CA ILE A 77 -7.61 17.18 13.05
C ILE A 77 -7.65 18.57 13.68
N LYS A 78 -8.60 18.80 14.59
CA LYS A 78 -8.66 20.01 15.42
C LYS A 78 -7.72 19.87 16.62
N ILE A 79 -6.56 20.51 16.55
CA ILE A 79 -5.67 20.66 17.71
C ILE A 79 -6.29 21.71 18.64
N LEU A 80 -6.79 21.27 19.79
CA LEU A 80 -7.21 22.17 20.87
C LEU A 80 -5.97 22.48 21.71
N ILE A 81 -5.49 23.72 21.63
CA ILE A 81 -4.42 24.26 22.48
C ILE A 81 -5.01 25.28 23.44
#